data_AF-A0A7Y5VSX1-F1
#
_entry.id   AF-A0A7Y5VSX1-F1
#
_cell.length_a   1.000
_cell.length_b   1.000
_cell.length_c   1.000
_cell.angle_alpha   90.00
_cell.angle_beta   90.00
_cell.angle_gamma   90.00
#
_symmetry.space_group_name_H-M   'P 1'
#
loop_
_entity.id
_entity.type
_entity.pdbx_description
1 polymer ?
#
loop_
_entity_poly.entity_id
_entity_poly.type
_entity_poly.pdbx_seq_one_letter_code
_entity_poly.pdbx_strand_id
1 'polypeptide(L)'
;MTHASSPRRQLIKARIVGLLDDTYRLFLCALVGAVTGCVAILFRAAVGFLFHHMHAAAHALETSGHPLGGHLVLVSGPAIGGFVVGLLVYRLVRVQAGHGVPAVITAAAADRPMADWRMGFKAGTSVITIGSGGSAGPEGPIVELGAVVGSFAWKIFKLPGTWVRTMMGCGAAAGIAAVFNVPVGGVIFVLDVVMRDYSLRSLIPLMIASVTASTVAAGPLGLGPAFHVPTNLTPTGYELICSPLLGLAAGVASAIYIRASFRSADLWKRAPIPVWLRPAIGGVCVGLIGLITLRAIGEGYDAIEAMLAETPLVAPLIGLALARIVATACTLGSGATGGAFAPS
;
A
#
# COMPACT_ATOMS: atom_id res chain seq x y z
N MET A 1 -24.10 -19.75 55.20
CA MET A 1 -24.63 -18.38 54.99
C MET A 1 -23.68 -17.65 54.05
N THR A 2 -24.02 -17.65 52.76
CA THR A 2 -23.26 -16.96 51.72
C THR A 2 -23.57 -15.46 51.79
N HIS A 3 -22.58 -14.63 52.12
CA HIS A 3 -22.67 -13.18 52.06
C HIS A 3 -22.98 -12.73 50.62
N ALA A 4 -24.27 -12.52 50.32
CA ALA A 4 -24.70 -11.88 49.08
C ALA A 4 -24.15 -10.44 49.07
N SER A 5 -23.18 -10.18 48.20
CA SER A 5 -22.61 -8.84 48.00
C SER A 5 -23.70 -7.86 47.59
N SER A 6 -23.74 -6.67 48.19
CA SER A 6 -24.78 -5.67 47.87
C SER A 6 -24.83 -5.31 46.38
N PRO A 7 -26.02 -5.03 45.80
CA PRO A 7 -26.20 -4.72 44.37
C PRO A 7 -25.27 -3.60 43.87
N ARG A 8 -24.99 -2.62 44.74
CA ARG A 8 -24.07 -1.50 44.46
C ARG A 8 -22.62 -1.96 44.30
N ARG A 9 -22.15 -2.95 45.07
CA ARG A 9 -20.81 -3.54 44.91
C ARG A 9 -20.68 -4.33 43.62
N GLN A 10 -21.75 -5.01 43.19
CA GLN A 10 -21.76 -5.74 41.91
C GLN A 10 -21.72 -4.79 40.71
N LEU A 11 -22.47 -3.68 40.76
CA LEU A 11 -22.44 -2.63 39.73
C LEU A 11 -21.07 -1.95 39.63
N ILE A 12 -20.43 -1.64 40.76
CA ILE A 12 -19.08 -1.04 40.77
C ILE A 12 -18.05 -2.02 40.21
N LYS A 13 -18.10 -3.30 40.61
CA LYS A 13 -17.22 -4.34 40.06
C LYS A 13 -17.41 -4.52 38.55
N ALA A 14 -18.66 -4.59 38.07
CA ALA A 14 -18.94 -4.70 36.65
C ALA A 14 -18.42 -3.49 35.85
N ARG A 15 -18.54 -2.28 36.40
CA ARG A 15 -18.02 -1.05 35.77
C ARG A 15 -16.49 -0.99 35.74
N ILE A 16 -15.82 -1.42 36.81
CA ILE A 16 -14.36 -1.50 36.86
C ILE A 16 -13.82 -2.56 35.88
N VAL A 17 -14.45 -3.74 35.84
CA VAL A 17 -14.08 -4.81 34.89
C VAL A 17 -14.27 -4.32 33.45
N GLY A 18 -15.39 -3.65 33.14
CA GLY A 18 -15.61 -3.06 31.81
C GLY A 18 -14.56 -2.01 31.42
N LEU A 19 -14.18 -1.12 32.36
CA LEU A 19 -13.11 -0.12 32.13
C LEU A 19 -11.74 -0.75 31.89
N LEU A 20 -11.40 -1.82 32.63
CA LEU A 20 -10.15 -2.55 32.46
C LEU A 20 -10.12 -3.29 31.12
N ASP A 21 -11.23 -3.92 30.72
CA ASP A 21 -11.37 -4.58 29.42
C ASP A 21 -11.21 -3.60 28.26
N ASP A 22 -11.80 -2.41 28.37
CA ASP A 22 -11.67 -1.37 27.35
C ASP A 22 -10.23 -0.83 27.28
N THR A 23 -9.60 -0.56 28.43
CA THR A 23 -8.21 -0.09 28.49
C THR A 23 -7.24 -1.12 27.90
N TYR A 24 -7.42 -2.40 28.23
CA TYR A 24 -6.63 -3.50 27.67
C TYR A 24 -6.75 -3.56 26.15
N ARG A 25 -7.96 -3.45 25.59
CA ARG A 25 -8.17 -3.48 24.14
C ARG A 25 -7.55 -2.28 23.43
N LEU A 26 -7.63 -1.09 24.02
CA LEU A 26 -6.98 0.11 23.47
C LEU A 26 -5.45 -0.03 23.49
N PHE A 27 -4.88 -0.62 24.55
CA PHE A 27 -3.46 -0.96 24.58
C PHE A 27 -3.07 -1.94 23.45
N LEU A 28 -3.89 -2.96 23.18
CA LEU A 28 -3.67 -3.86 22.05
C LEU A 28 -3.73 -3.14 20.70
N CYS A 29 -4.61 -2.15 20.53
CA CYS A 29 -4.66 -1.32 19.32
C CYS A 29 -3.38 -0.51 19.14
N ALA A 30 -2.83 0.07 20.22
CA ALA A 30 -1.52 0.72 20.19
C ALA A 30 -0.40 -0.26 19.81
N LEU A 31 -0.41 -1.47 20.38
CA LEU A 31 0.56 -2.52 20.05
C LEU A 31 0.48 -2.92 18.57
N VAL A 32 -0.72 -3.09 18.02
CA VAL A 32 -0.92 -3.34 16.58
C VAL A 32 -0.36 -2.18 15.75
N GLY A 33 -0.61 -0.94 16.17
CA GLY A 33 -0.04 0.25 15.56
C GLY A 33 1.49 0.21 15.52
N ALA A 34 2.13 -0.06 16.66
CA ALA A 34 3.58 -0.15 16.77
C ALA A 34 4.18 -1.24 15.87
N VAL A 35 3.62 -2.46 15.92
CA VAL A 35 4.09 -3.58 15.10
C VAL A 35 3.89 -3.27 13.61
N THR A 36 2.75 -2.71 13.22
CA THR A 36 2.49 -2.33 11.83
C THR A 36 3.41 -1.21 11.36
N GLY A 37 3.73 -0.25 12.24
CA GLY A 37 4.74 0.79 11.97
C GLY A 37 6.11 0.18 11.65
N CYS A 38 6.58 -0.78 12.46
CA CYS A 38 7.83 -1.51 12.18
C CYS A 38 7.77 -2.28 10.86
N VAL A 39 6.64 -2.93 10.54
CA VAL A 39 6.44 -3.62 9.27
C VAL A 39 6.52 -2.65 8.09
N ALA A 40 5.90 -1.47 8.21
CA ALA A 40 5.95 -0.44 7.17
C ALA A 40 7.36 0.12 6.96
N ILE A 41 8.12 0.37 8.04
CA ILE A 41 9.54 0.77 7.96
C ILE A 41 10.35 -0.28 7.21
N LEU A 42 10.24 -1.55 7.61
CA LEU A 42 10.99 -2.64 6.99
C LEU A 42 10.62 -2.79 5.50
N PHE A 43 9.33 -2.71 5.19
CA PHE A 43 8.83 -2.78 3.82
C PHE A 43 9.43 -1.67 2.96
N ARG A 44 9.33 -0.40 3.40
CA ARG A 44 9.87 0.74 2.66
C ARG A 44 11.39 0.68 2.53
N ALA A 45 12.09 0.33 3.60
CA ALA A 45 13.55 0.17 3.57
C ALA A 45 13.97 -0.90 2.56
N ALA A 46 13.27 -2.02 2.50
CA ALA A 46 13.58 -3.10 1.57
C ALA A 46 13.26 -2.74 0.11
N VAL A 47 12.15 -2.04 -0.16
CA VAL A 47 11.83 -1.51 -1.49
C VAL A 47 12.91 -0.52 -1.95
N GLY A 48 13.22 0.48 -1.11
CA GLY A 48 14.21 1.50 -1.42
C GLY A 48 15.61 0.90 -1.63
N PHE A 49 15.99 -0.07 -0.79
CA PHE A 49 17.26 -0.78 -0.94
C PHE A 49 17.37 -1.49 -2.30
N LEU A 50 16.36 -2.28 -2.68
CA LEU A 50 16.37 -3.00 -3.96
C LEU A 50 16.38 -2.04 -5.16
N PHE A 51 15.53 -1.01 -5.11
CA PHE A 51 15.40 -0.04 -6.21
C PHE A 51 16.68 0.76 -6.39
N HIS A 52 17.28 1.22 -5.29
CA HIS A 52 18.54 1.95 -5.30
C HIS A 52 19.67 1.10 -5.90
N HIS A 53 19.82 -0.16 -5.49
CA HIS A 53 20.89 -1.03 -6.01
C HIS A 53 20.69 -1.37 -7.49
N MET A 54 19.45 -1.64 -7.92
CA MET A 54 19.15 -1.84 -9.34
C MET A 54 19.54 -0.61 -10.17
N HIS A 55 19.15 0.57 -9.69
CA HIS A 55 19.40 1.82 -10.40
C HIS A 55 20.89 2.21 -10.42
N ALA A 56 21.58 2.04 -9.29
CA ALA A 56 23.02 2.26 -9.18
C ALA A 56 23.80 1.31 -10.10
N ALA A 57 23.41 0.03 -10.22
CA ALA A 57 24.03 -0.91 -11.14
C ALA A 57 23.83 -0.50 -12.61
N ALA A 58 22.64 -0.03 -12.97
CA ALA A 58 22.38 0.47 -14.31
C ALA A 58 23.25 1.69 -14.65
N HIS A 59 23.32 2.67 -13.74
CA HIS A 59 24.13 3.87 -13.93
C HIS A 59 25.64 3.59 -13.93
N ALA A 60 26.14 2.67 -13.11
CA ALA A 60 27.55 2.29 -13.10
C ALA A 60 27.99 1.71 -14.45
N LEU A 61 27.17 0.86 -15.08
CA LEU A 61 27.46 0.31 -16.40
C LEU A 61 27.42 1.37 -17.49
N GLU A 62 26.43 2.26 -17.45
CA GLU A 62 26.30 3.37 -18.40
C GLU A 62 27.53 4.30 -18.36
N THR A 63 27.93 4.72 -17.16
CA THR A 63 29.10 5.59 -16.94
C THR A 63 30.44 4.90 -17.23
N SER A 64 30.50 3.57 -17.14
CA SER A 64 31.69 2.77 -17.48
C SER A 64 31.84 2.53 -19.00
N GLY A 65 31.05 3.19 -19.85
CA GLY A 65 31.11 3.03 -21.31
C GLY A 65 30.32 1.84 -21.85
N HIS A 66 29.45 1.23 -21.02
CA HIS A 66 28.57 0.12 -21.41
C HIS A 66 27.09 0.53 -21.33
N PRO A 67 26.61 1.46 -22.17
CA PRO A 67 25.21 1.94 -22.12
C PRO A 67 24.20 0.81 -22.35
N LEU A 68 24.52 -0.14 -23.23
CA LEU A 68 23.71 -1.34 -23.42
C LEU A 68 23.62 -2.19 -22.14
N GLY A 69 24.68 -2.26 -21.35
CA GLY A 69 24.67 -2.93 -20.05
C GLY A 69 23.70 -2.25 -19.07
N GLY A 70 23.71 -0.92 -19.00
CA GLY A 70 22.76 -0.15 -18.20
C GLY A 70 21.30 -0.40 -18.60
N HIS A 71 21.02 -0.34 -19.91
CA HIS A 71 19.69 -0.65 -20.45
C HIS A 71 19.25 -2.10 -20.13
N LEU A 72 20.17 -3.06 -20.24
CA LEU A 72 19.89 -4.45 -19.89
C LEU A 72 19.54 -4.60 -18.42
N VAL A 73 20.19 -3.87 -17.50
CA VAL A 73 19.82 -3.87 -16.07
C VAL A 73 18.42 -3.30 -15.86
N LEU A 74 18.07 -2.19 -16.51
CA LEU A 74 16.74 -1.58 -16.41
C LEU A 74 15.63 -2.50 -16.93
N VAL A 75 15.89 -3.27 -17.99
CA VAL A 75 14.91 -4.24 -18.53
C VAL A 75 14.85 -5.52 -17.69
N SER A 76 16.02 -6.02 -17.29
CA SER A 76 16.12 -7.29 -16.57
C SER A 76 15.68 -7.18 -15.11
N GLY A 77 15.83 -6.03 -14.46
CA GLY A 77 15.41 -5.83 -13.06
C GLY A 77 13.95 -6.21 -12.83
N PRO A 78 12.98 -5.54 -13.49
CA PRO A 78 11.56 -5.87 -13.31
C PRO A 78 11.22 -7.29 -13.80
N ALA A 79 11.91 -7.78 -14.84
CA ALA A 79 11.72 -9.14 -15.34
C ALA A 79 12.14 -10.22 -14.33
N ILE A 80 13.30 -10.06 -13.69
CA ILE A 80 13.82 -10.95 -12.65
C ILE A 80 12.93 -10.87 -11.41
N GLY A 81 12.57 -9.67 -10.97
CA GLY A 81 11.68 -9.50 -9.82
C GLY A 81 10.30 -10.13 -10.07
N GLY A 82 9.74 -9.92 -11.26
CA GLY A 82 8.51 -10.58 -11.71
C GLY A 82 8.64 -12.10 -11.71
N PHE A 83 9.73 -12.65 -12.24
CA PHE A 83 9.97 -14.10 -12.22
C PHE A 83 10.02 -14.67 -10.80
N VAL A 84 10.74 -14.02 -9.90
CA VAL A 84 10.86 -14.42 -8.49
C VAL A 84 9.49 -14.38 -7.81
N VAL A 85 8.74 -13.29 -7.97
CA VAL A 85 7.37 -13.15 -7.42
C VAL A 85 6.45 -14.22 -7.99
N GLY A 86 6.53 -14.48 -9.29
CA GLY A 86 5.77 -15.50 -9.97
C GLY A 86 6.01 -16.90 -9.39
N LEU A 87 7.27 -17.25 -9.13
CA LEU A 87 7.67 -18.50 -8.49
C LEU A 87 7.18 -18.58 -7.03
N LEU A 88 7.43 -17.54 -6.24
CA LEU A 88 7.06 -17.47 -4.83
C LEU A 88 5.53 -17.58 -4.63
N VAL A 89 4.75 -16.77 -5.34
CA VAL A 89 3.30 -16.66 -5.13
C VAL A 89 2.55 -17.83 -5.75
N TYR A 90 2.82 -18.15 -7.02
CA TYR A 90 2.01 -19.12 -7.76
C TYR A 90 2.50 -20.56 -7.63
N ARG A 91 3.81 -20.78 -7.43
CA ARG A 91 4.36 -22.14 -7.34
C ARG A 91 4.53 -22.62 -5.90
N LEU A 92 5.11 -21.77 -5.05
CA LEU A 92 5.44 -22.13 -3.66
C LEU A 92 4.25 -21.92 -2.73
N VAL A 93 3.71 -20.71 -2.67
CA VAL A 93 2.62 -20.36 -1.73
C VAL A 93 1.23 -20.75 -2.28
N ARG A 94 1.11 -20.86 -3.61
CA ARG A 94 -0.10 -21.29 -4.34
C ARG A 94 -1.34 -20.47 -3.96
N VAL A 95 -1.18 -19.16 -3.81
CA VAL A 95 -2.29 -18.23 -3.58
C VAL A 95 -2.66 -17.58 -4.91
N GLN A 96 -3.97 -17.46 -5.18
CA GLN A 96 -4.46 -16.88 -6.44
C GLN A 96 -4.06 -15.40 -6.59
N ALA A 97 -3.99 -14.94 -7.85
CA ALA A 97 -3.76 -13.55 -8.21
C ALA A 97 -4.88 -12.64 -7.66
N GLY A 98 -4.54 -11.37 -7.36
CA GLY A 98 -5.54 -10.34 -7.01
C GLY A 98 -5.99 -10.34 -5.55
N HIS A 99 -5.09 -9.97 -4.63
CA HIS A 99 -5.40 -9.59 -3.24
C HIS A 99 -4.54 -8.35 -2.91
N GLY A 100 -5.01 -7.55 -1.95
CA GLY A 100 -4.60 -6.17 -1.65
C GLY A 100 -5.74 -5.49 -0.89
N VAL A 101 -5.95 -4.18 -1.06
CA VAL A 101 -7.09 -3.45 -0.46
C VAL A 101 -8.45 -4.16 -0.70
N PRO A 102 -8.78 -4.68 -1.92
CA PRO A 102 -10.05 -5.39 -2.13
C PRO A 102 -10.24 -6.63 -1.25
N ALA A 103 -9.16 -7.34 -0.91
CA ALA A 103 -9.22 -8.49 -0.02
C ALA A 103 -9.54 -8.05 1.41
N VAL A 104 -8.94 -6.95 1.86
CA VAL A 104 -9.24 -6.33 3.16
C VAL A 104 -10.69 -5.85 3.22
N ILE A 105 -11.18 -5.18 2.17
CA ILE A 105 -12.59 -4.77 2.06
C ILE A 105 -13.52 -5.98 2.18
N THR A 106 -13.24 -7.05 1.43
CA THR A 106 -14.08 -8.27 1.43
C THR A 106 -14.07 -8.96 2.79
N ALA A 107 -12.91 -9.02 3.44
CA ALA A 107 -12.76 -9.61 4.76
C ALA A 107 -13.48 -8.78 5.84
N ALA A 108 -13.34 -7.45 5.78
CA ALA A 108 -14.03 -6.52 6.68
C ALA A 108 -15.55 -6.57 6.50
N ALA A 109 -16.05 -6.64 5.26
CA ALA A 109 -17.48 -6.74 4.96
C ALA A 109 -18.10 -8.07 5.43
N ALA A 110 -17.29 -9.12 5.54
CA ALA A 110 -17.72 -10.45 5.99
C ALA A 110 -17.43 -10.71 7.48
N ASP A 111 -16.88 -9.73 8.22
CA ASP A 111 -16.36 -9.89 9.58
C ASP A 111 -15.41 -11.10 9.74
N ARG A 112 -14.62 -11.39 8.69
CA ARG A 112 -13.69 -12.53 8.66
C ARG A 112 -12.26 -12.05 8.90
N PRO A 113 -11.48 -12.68 9.79
CA PRO A 113 -10.10 -12.28 10.03
C PRO A 113 -9.20 -12.66 8.83
N MET A 114 -8.15 -11.86 8.62
CA MET A 114 -7.05 -12.15 7.67
C MET A 114 -5.84 -12.78 8.38
N ALA A 115 -6.06 -13.60 9.41
CA ALA A 115 -5.01 -14.23 10.21
C ALA A 115 -4.39 -15.46 9.48
N ASP A 116 -3.92 -15.24 8.25
CA ASP A 116 -3.25 -16.22 7.39
C ASP A 116 -1.89 -15.69 6.96
N TRP A 117 -0.84 -16.44 7.28
CA TRP A 117 0.54 -16.09 6.96
C TRP A 117 0.79 -16.01 5.46
N ARG A 118 0.01 -16.75 4.65
CA ARG A 118 0.16 -16.76 3.19
C ARG A 118 -0.26 -15.43 2.57
N MET A 119 -1.27 -14.77 3.15
CA MET A 119 -1.69 -13.43 2.73
C MET A 119 -0.59 -12.41 3.03
N GLY A 120 -0.05 -12.43 4.26
CA GLY A 120 1.06 -11.57 4.65
C GLY A 120 2.32 -11.81 3.81
N PHE A 121 2.68 -13.06 3.55
CA PHE A 121 3.83 -13.40 2.70
C PHE A 121 3.65 -12.88 1.27
N LYS A 122 2.46 -13.08 0.67
CA LYS A 122 2.15 -12.56 -0.67
C LYS A 122 2.19 -11.04 -0.71
N ALA A 123 1.63 -10.35 0.27
CA ALA A 123 1.72 -8.89 0.33
C ALA A 123 3.20 -8.45 0.42
N GLY A 124 4.01 -9.17 1.20
CA GLY A 124 5.46 -8.97 1.31
C GLY A 124 6.24 -9.15 0.01
N THR A 125 5.81 -10.01 -0.93
CA THR A 125 6.50 -10.15 -2.23
C THR A 125 6.40 -8.88 -3.09
N SER A 126 5.53 -7.94 -2.74
CA SER A 126 5.45 -6.63 -3.39
C SER A 126 6.73 -5.83 -3.20
N VAL A 127 7.51 -6.09 -2.15
CA VAL A 127 8.87 -5.54 -1.97
C VAL A 127 9.74 -5.86 -3.18
N ILE A 128 9.69 -7.10 -3.66
CA ILE A 128 10.48 -7.55 -4.82
C ILE A 128 9.94 -6.92 -6.09
N THR A 129 8.61 -6.89 -6.27
CA THR A 129 7.98 -6.32 -7.47
C THR A 129 8.36 -4.84 -7.62
N ILE A 130 8.14 -4.05 -6.57
CA ILE A 130 8.35 -2.60 -6.59
C ILE A 130 9.85 -2.29 -6.58
N GLY A 131 10.60 -2.95 -5.69
CA GLY A 131 12.05 -2.75 -5.52
C GLY A 131 12.85 -3.15 -6.75
N SER A 132 12.38 -4.10 -7.56
CA SER A 132 13.03 -4.42 -8.84
C SER A 132 12.59 -3.51 -10.00
N GLY A 133 11.84 -2.44 -9.75
CA GLY A 133 11.36 -1.51 -10.77
C GLY A 133 10.01 -1.84 -11.40
N GLY A 134 9.25 -2.81 -10.88
CA GLY A 134 7.84 -2.98 -11.25
C GLY A 134 7.02 -1.73 -10.89
N SER A 135 6.10 -1.34 -11.77
CA SER A 135 5.27 -0.14 -11.57
C SER A 135 4.08 -0.48 -10.69
N ALA A 136 4.22 -0.23 -9.39
CA ALA A 136 3.20 -0.48 -8.38
C ALA A 136 3.48 0.33 -7.11
N GLY A 137 2.43 0.61 -6.35
CA GLY A 137 2.50 1.35 -5.09
C GLY A 137 2.60 0.46 -3.84
N PRO A 138 3.24 0.92 -2.76
CA PRO A 138 3.38 0.16 -1.52
C PRO A 138 2.10 0.13 -0.67
N GLU A 139 1.11 0.97 -0.95
CA GLU A 139 -0.06 1.21 -0.09
C GLU A 139 -0.96 -0.02 0.03
N GLY A 140 -1.27 -0.66 -1.09
CA GLY A 140 -2.11 -1.86 -1.11
C GLY A 140 -1.53 -3.00 -0.27
N PRO A 141 -0.25 -3.37 -0.49
CA PRO A 141 0.46 -4.36 0.31
C PRO A 141 0.55 -4.00 1.79
N ILE A 142 0.78 -2.73 2.13
CA ILE A 142 0.93 -2.31 3.53
C ILE A 142 -0.41 -2.31 4.25
N VAL A 143 -1.50 -1.93 3.59
CA VAL A 143 -2.87 -2.09 4.11
C VAL A 143 -3.18 -3.56 4.38
N GLU A 144 -2.83 -4.46 3.45
CA GLU A 144 -3.03 -5.90 3.61
C GLU A 144 -2.16 -6.48 4.74
N LEU A 145 -0.86 -6.13 4.80
CA LEU A 145 0.03 -6.54 5.89
C LEU A 145 -0.47 -6.05 7.25
N GLY A 146 -0.90 -4.80 7.34
CA GLY A 146 -1.49 -4.24 8.54
C GLY A 146 -2.75 -5.00 8.97
N ALA A 147 -3.68 -5.25 8.03
CA ALA A 147 -4.88 -6.05 8.27
C ALA A 147 -4.56 -7.47 8.77
N VAL A 148 -3.51 -8.10 8.23
CA VAL A 148 -2.99 -9.40 8.67
C VAL A 148 -2.44 -9.31 10.11
N VAL A 149 -1.61 -8.31 10.42
CA VAL A 149 -1.09 -8.07 11.79
C VAL A 149 -2.22 -7.90 12.79
N GLY A 150 -3.20 -7.04 12.47
CA GLY A 150 -4.38 -6.81 13.31
C GLY A 150 -5.21 -8.09 13.52
N SER A 151 -5.38 -8.89 12.47
CA SER A 151 -6.11 -10.15 12.53
C SER A 151 -5.37 -11.22 13.36
N PHE A 152 -4.03 -11.28 13.27
CA PHE A 152 -3.23 -12.15 14.13
C PHE A 152 -3.29 -11.72 15.58
N ALA A 153 -3.20 -10.41 15.87
CA ALA A 153 -3.36 -9.90 17.22
C ALA A 153 -4.73 -10.29 17.81
N TRP A 154 -5.81 -10.10 17.04
CA TRP A 154 -7.15 -10.55 17.44
C TRP A 154 -7.17 -12.05 17.82
N LYS A 155 -6.55 -12.90 16.99
CA LYS A 155 -6.49 -14.36 17.21
C LYS A 155 -5.62 -14.75 18.41
N ILE A 156 -4.44 -14.16 18.56
CA ILE A 156 -3.47 -14.47 19.62
C ILE A 156 -4.04 -14.07 20.99
N PHE A 157 -4.61 -12.87 21.08
CA PHE A 157 -5.19 -12.34 22.32
C PHE A 157 -6.64 -12.81 22.57
N LYS A 158 -7.16 -13.71 21.73
CA LYS A 158 -8.49 -14.33 21.85
C LYS A 158 -9.61 -13.31 22.08
N LEU A 159 -9.56 -12.22 21.33
CA LEU A 159 -10.56 -11.16 21.43
C LEU A 159 -11.93 -11.66 20.91
N PRO A 160 -13.05 -11.10 21.40
CA PRO A 160 -14.38 -11.48 20.93
C PRO A 160 -14.54 -11.18 19.44
N GLY A 161 -15.43 -11.92 18.77
CA GLY A 161 -15.67 -11.78 17.32
C GLY A 161 -16.06 -10.36 16.89
N THR A 162 -16.69 -9.61 17.78
CA THR A 162 -17.06 -8.20 17.58
C THR A 162 -15.86 -7.27 17.34
N TRP A 163 -14.64 -7.70 17.67
CA TRP A 163 -13.41 -6.94 17.48
C TRP A 163 -12.58 -7.35 16.27
N VAL A 164 -12.97 -8.40 15.52
CA VAL A 164 -12.24 -8.85 14.32
C VAL A 164 -12.02 -7.68 13.36
N ARG A 165 -13.12 -6.99 13.02
CA ARG A 165 -13.12 -5.90 12.05
C ARG A 165 -12.38 -4.67 12.57
N THR A 166 -12.54 -4.34 13.85
CA THR A 166 -11.82 -3.22 14.48
C THR A 166 -10.31 -3.47 14.50
N MET A 167 -9.85 -4.66 14.91
CA MET A 167 -8.41 -4.96 14.96
C MET A 167 -7.79 -5.01 13.57
N MET A 168 -8.51 -5.58 12.58
CA MET A 168 -8.10 -5.52 11.18
C MET A 168 -7.99 -4.07 10.68
N GLY A 169 -8.99 -3.25 10.98
CA GLY A 169 -9.03 -1.83 10.65
C GLY A 169 -7.90 -1.04 11.30
N CYS A 170 -7.59 -1.31 12.58
CA CYS A 170 -6.45 -0.71 13.30
C CYS A 170 -5.14 -0.97 12.55
N GLY A 171 -4.90 -2.21 12.11
CA GLY A 171 -3.72 -2.56 11.34
C GLY A 171 -3.70 -1.90 9.95
N ALA A 172 -4.81 -1.94 9.22
CA ALA A 172 -4.90 -1.29 7.90
C ALA A 172 -4.65 0.22 7.98
N ALA A 173 -5.24 0.90 8.97
CA ALA A 173 -5.11 2.34 9.18
C ALA A 173 -3.68 2.69 9.61
N ALA A 174 -3.10 1.90 10.54
CA ALA A 174 -1.71 2.00 10.95
C ALA A 174 -0.73 1.88 9.79
N GLY A 175 -0.99 0.98 8.83
CA GLY A 175 -0.17 0.81 7.64
C GLY A 175 -0.09 2.08 6.80
N ILE A 176 -1.24 2.67 6.45
CA ILE A 176 -1.30 3.94 5.70
C ILE A 176 -0.64 5.07 6.50
N ALA A 177 -0.96 5.16 7.79
CA ALA A 177 -0.43 6.18 8.68
C ALA A 177 1.09 6.17 8.77
N ALA A 178 1.70 4.97 8.87
CA ALA A 178 3.15 4.81 8.96
C ALA A 178 3.88 5.15 7.65
N VAL A 179 3.28 4.86 6.51
CA VAL A 179 3.89 5.08 5.17
C VAL A 179 3.92 6.56 4.79
N PHE A 180 2.82 7.27 5.08
CA PHE A 180 2.64 8.64 4.61
C PHE A 180 2.83 9.68 5.70
N ASN A 181 3.01 9.25 6.96
CA ASN A 181 2.96 10.14 8.12
C ASN A 181 1.62 10.93 8.19
N VAL A 182 0.51 10.27 7.83
CA VAL A 182 -0.84 10.87 7.85
C VAL A 182 -1.80 10.01 8.69
N PRO A 183 -1.76 10.10 10.04
CA PRO A 183 -2.61 9.30 10.91
C PRO A 183 -4.10 9.45 10.62
N VAL A 184 -4.57 10.69 10.46
CA VAL A 184 -5.98 11.01 10.22
C VAL A 184 -6.44 10.46 8.87
N GLY A 185 -5.61 10.61 7.84
CA GLY A 185 -5.87 10.09 6.49
C GLY A 185 -5.97 8.57 6.47
N GLY A 186 -5.11 7.86 7.23
CA GLY A 186 -5.21 6.41 7.37
C GLY A 186 -6.51 5.95 8.04
N VAL A 187 -6.97 6.68 9.06
CA VAL A 187 -8.27 6.38 9.70
C VAL A 187 -9.44 6.63 8.75
N ILE A 188 -9.49 7.80 8.09
CA ILE A 188 -10.56 8.13 7.13
C ILE A 188 -10.58 7.12 5.99
N PHE A 189 -9.42 6.75 5.44
CA PHE A 189 -9.32 5.72 4.40
C PHE A 189 -9.97 4.40 4.83
N VAL A 190 -9.70 3.93 6.05
CA VAL A 190 -10.29 2.68 6.53
C VAL A 190 -11.78 2.84 6.80
N LEU A 191 -12.24 3.95 7.38
CA LEU A 191 -13.67 4.17 7.64
C LEU A 191 -14.48 4.28 6.35
N ASP A 192 -13.96 4.99 5.34
CA ASP A 192 -14.66 5.27 4.08
C ASP A 192 -14.58 4.10 3.08
N VAL A 193 -13.38 3.55 2.90
CA VAL A 193 -13.09 2.60 1.81
C VAL A 193 -13.20 1.16 2.29
N VAL A 194 -12.63 0.85 3.46
CA VAL A 194 -12.49 -0.53 3.95
C VAL A 194 -13.74 -0.99 4.71
N MET A 195 -14.13 -0.23 5.72
CA MET A 195 -15.19 -0.61 6.64
C MET A 195 -16.55 -0.07 6.18
N ARG A 196 -16.64 1.16 5.66
CA ARG A 196 -17.93 1.86 5.46
C ARG A 196 -18.76 1.95 6.75
N ASP A 197 -18.09 2.28 7.86
CA ASP A 197 -18.73 2.48 9.17
C ASP A 197 -18.02 3.61 9.93
N TYR A 198 -18.75 4.64 10.34
CA TYR A 198 -18.25 5.80 11.09
C TYR A 198 -18.52 5.73 12.60
N SER A 199 -18.81 4.56 13.15
CA SER A 199 -19.09 4.42 14.57
C SER A 199 -17.89 4.83 15.44
N LEU A 200 -18.16 5.55 16.54
CA LEU A 200 -17.12 5.96 17.52
C LEU A 200 -16.37 4.75 18.12
N ARG A 201 -17.01 3.57 18.13
CA ARG A 201 -16.40 2.30 18.56
C ARG A 201 -15.24 1.87 17.67
N SER A 202 -15.23 2.29 16.41
CA SER A 202 -14.16 2.01 15.46
C SER A 202 -13.16 3.16 15.39
N LEU A 203 -13.63 4.41 15.48
CA LEU A 203 -12.77 5.59 15.33
C LEU A 203 -11.63 5.67 16.37
N ILE A 204 -11.93 5.51 17.67
CA ILE A 204 -10.91 5.67 18.72
C ILE A 204 -9.80 4.61 18.61
N PRO A 205 -10.10 3.30 18.50
CA PRO A 205 -9.09 2.27 18.27
C PRO A 205 -8.20 2.53 17.04
N LEU A 206 -8.81 2.91 15.91
CA LEU A 206 -8.10 3.20 14.67
C LEU A 206 -7.16 4.39 14.84
N MET A 207 -7.62 5.48 15.48
CA MET A 207 -6.79 6.66 15.76
C MET A 207 -5.58 6.32 16.62
N ILE A 208 -5.76 5.53 17.69
CA ILE A 208 -4.64 5.12 18.56
C ILE A 208 -3.61 4.30 17.77
N ALA A 209 -4.07 3.32 17.00
CA ALA A 209 -3.19 2.49 16.18
C ALA A 209 -2.43 3.32 15.14
N SER A 210 -3.14 4.20 14.41
CA SER A 210 -2.56 5.08 13.39
C SER A 210 -1.53 6.04 13.95
N VAL A 211 -1.84 6.73 15.06
CA VAL A 211 -0.90 7.66 15.70
C VAL A 211 0.34 6.89 16.18
N THR A 212 0.15 5.74 16.83
CA THR A 212 1.28 4.92 17.30
C THR A 212 2.16 4.48 16.13
N ALA A 213 1.56 4.05 15.02
CA ALA A 213 2.29 3.61 13.84
C ALA A 213 3.09 4.75 13.19
N SER A 214 2.49 5.94 13.03
CA SER A 214 3.20 7.13 12.54
C SER A 214 4.32 7.56 13.49
N THR A 215 4.12 7.50 14.81
CA THR A 215 5.20 7.84 15.76
C THR A 215 6.37 6.86 15.71
N VAL A 216 6.11 5.58 15.48
CA VAL A 216 7.17 4.58 15.29
C VAL A 216 7.90 4.82 13.98
N ALA A 217 7.15 5.09 12.90
CA ALA A 217 7.69 5.37 11.57
C ALA A 217 8.49 6.68 11.47
N ALA A 218 8.11 7.68 12.28
CA ALA A 218 8.69 9.02 12.27
C ALA A 218 10.19 9.07 12.51
N GLY A 219 10.75 8.14 13.29
CA GLY A 219 12.19 8.08 13.53
C GLY A 219 12.97 7.77 12.25
N PRO A 220 12.80 6.58 11.65
CA PRO A 220 13.57 6.18 10.46
C PRO A 220 13.13 6.85 9.15
N LEU A 221 11.84 7.16 9.00
CA LEU A 221 11.28 7.70 7.76
C LEU A 221 11.17 9.24 7.76
N GLY A 222 11.40 9.87 8.92
CA GLY A 222 11.28 11.31 9.10
C GLY A 222 9.86 11.76 9.45
N LEU A 223 9.78 12.98 10.00
CA LEU A 223 8.53 13.64 10.42
C LEU A 223 7.93 14.55 9.34
N GLY A 224 8.62 14.72 8.21
CA GLY A 224 8.19 15.60 7.13
C GLY A 224 6.94 15.09 6.40
N PRO A 225 6.26 15.96 5.64
CA PRO A 225 5.26 15.51 4.68
C PRO A 225 5.92 14.63 3.60
N ALA A 226 5.15 13.71 3.02
CA ALA A 226 5.65 12.83 1.96
C ALA A 226 6.06 13.58 0.67
N PHE A 227 5.58 14.82 0.48
CA PHE A 227 5.91 15.67 -0.65
C PHE A 227 6.12 17.11 -0.19
N HIS A 228 7.11 17.78 -0.79
CA HIS A 228 7.38 19.20 -0.56
C HIS A 228 6.63 20.04 -1.59
N VAL A 229 5.66 20.84 -1.13
CA VAL A 229 4.90 21.76 -1.97
C VAL A 229 5.47 23.18 -1.81
N PRO A 230 5.74 23.92 -2.90
CA PRO A 230 6.18 25.31 -2.82
C PRO A 230 5.20 26.17 -2.02
N THR A 231 5.69 26.95 -1.04
CA THR A 231 4.86 27.74 -0.11
C THR A 231 4.43 29.09 -0.67
N ASN A 232 4.98 29.53 -1.80
CA ASN A 232 4.74 30.85 -2.39
C ASN A 232 3.54 30.84 -3.36
N LEU A 233 2.45 30.17 -2.99
CA LEU A 233 1.23 30.11 -3.80
C LEU A 233 0.25 31.17 -3.30
N THR A 234 0.07 32.24 -4.08
CA THR A 234 -0.96 33.26 -3.81
C THR A 234 -2.24 32.89 -4.56
N PRO A 235 -3.35 32.60 -3.88
CA PRO A 235 -4.61 32.28 -4.53
C PRO A 235 -5.08 33.45 -5.40
N THR A 236 -5.41 33.16 -6.65
CA THR A 236 -5.81 34.16 -7.66
C THR A 236 -7.32 34.22 -7.90
N GLY A 237 -8.06 33.23 -7.40
CA GLY A 237 -9.49 33.03 -7.64
C GLY A 237 -9.78 32.15 -8.86
N TYR A 238 -8.85 32.06 -9.82
CA TYR A 238 -8.97 31.15 -10.98
C TYR A 238 -9.03 29.68 -10.55
N GLU A 239 -8.45 29.34 -9.40
CA GLU A 239 -8.45 27.97 -8.86
C GLU A 239 -9.88 27.45 -8.66
N LEU A 240 -10.86 28.32 -8.39
CA LEU A 240 -12.26 27.93 -8.20
C LEU A 240 -12.90 27.39 -9.49
N ILE A 241 -12.48 27.89 -10.66
CA ILE A 241 -12.95 27.41 -11.98
C ILE A 241 -12.06 26.27 -12.47
N CYS A 242 -10.74 26.37 -12.25
CA CYS A 242 -9.79 25.34 -12.67
C CYS A 242 -9.97 24.02 -11.90
N SER A 243 -10.34 24.05 -10.62
CA SER A 243 -10.45 22.83 -9.79
C SER A 243 -11.55 21.86 -10.27
N PRO A 244 -12.79 22.30 -10.59
CA PRO A 244 -13.79 21.42 -11.19
C PRO A 244 -13.37 20.85 -12.56
N LEU A 245 -12.70 21.66 -13.39
CA LEU A 245 -12.21 21.22 -14.70
C LEU A 245 -11.11 20.16 -14.56
N LEU A 246 -10.18 20.36 -13.63
CA LEU A 246 -9.18 19.36 -13.26
C LEU A 246 -9.83 18.10 -12.69
N GLY A 247 -10.87 18.23 -11.87
CA GLY A 247 -11.66 17.10 -11.38
C GLY A 247 -12.31 16.28 -12.51
N LEU A 248 -12.87 16.95 -13.52
CA LEU A 248 -13.42 16.29 -14.71
C LEU A 248 -12.32 15.57 -15.50
N ALA A 249 -11.19 16.23 -15.73
CA ALA A 249 -10.04 15.63 -16.42
C ALA A 249 -9.49 14.41 -15.67
N ALA A 250 -9.34 14.50 -14.34
CA ALA A 250 -8.95 13.39 -13.48
C ALA A 250 -9.97 12.24 -13.52
N GLY A 251 -11.27 12.55 -13.60
CA GLY A 251 -12.32 11.54 -13.79
C GLY A 251 -12.18 10.78 -15.11
N VAL A 252 -11.89 11.47 -16.21
CA VAL A 252 -11.61 10.83 -17.51
C VAL A 252 -10.34 9.99 -17.46
N ALA A 253 -9.26 10.51 -16.87
CA ALA A 253 -7.99 9.79 -16.70
C ALA A 253 -8.17 8.51 -15.86
N SER A 254 -8.92 8.60 -14.76
CA SER A 254 -9.28 7.46 -13.91
C SER A 254 -10.05 6.39 -14.69
N ALA A 255 -11.04 6.77 -15.50
CA ALA A 255 -11.78 5.83 -16.34
C ALA A 255 -10.86 5.11 -17.35
N ILE A 256 -9.86 5.80 -17.90
CA ILE A 256 -8.84 5.21 -18.78
C ILE A 256 -7.96 4.22 -17.99
N TYR A 257 -7.44 4.63 -16.83
CA TYR A 257 -6.61 3.78 -15.96
C TYR A 257 -7.32 2.49 -15.53
N ILE A 258 -8.57 2.61 -15.07
CA ILE A 258 -9.40 1.48 -14.65
C ILE A 258 -9.61 0.51 -15.83
N ARG A 259 -10.01 1.03 -16.99
CA ARG A 259 -10.23 0.20 -18.19
C ARG A 259 -8.94 -0.47 -18.67
N ALA A 260 -7.81 0.24 -18.66
CA ALA A 260 -6.52 -0.30 -19.05
C ALA A 260 -6.08 -1.44 -18.12
N SER A 261 -6.23 -1.24 -16.80
CA SER A 261 -5.90 -2.24 -15.78
C SER A 261 -6.73 -3.52 -15.93
N PHE A 262 -8.05 -3.39 -16.07
CA PHE A 262 -8.93 -4.56 -16.26
C PHE A 262 -8.69 -5.26 -17.60
N ARG A 263 -8.54 -4.51 -18.69
CA ARG A 263 -8.23 -5.08 -20.01
C ARG A 263 -6.91 -5.83 -20.00
N SER A 264 -5.87 -5.27 -19.37
CA SER A 264 -4.59 -5.96 -19.21
C SER A 264 -4.78 -7.29 -18.49
N ALA A 265 -5.44 -7.29 -17.33
CA ALA A 265 -5.71 -8.52 -16.58
C ALA A 265 -6.46 -9.58 -17.42
N ASP A 266 -7.43 -9.18 -18.23
CA ASP A 266 -8.16 -10.08 -19.12
C ASP A 266 -7.31 -10.62 -20.28
N LEU A 267 -6.43 -9.80 -20.85
CA LEU A 267 -5.47 -10.23 -21.87
C LEU A 267 -4.50 -11.27 -21.29
N TRP A 268 -3.95 -11.04 -20.10
CA TRP A 268 -3.06 -11.99 -19.43
C TRP A 268 -3.76 -13.29 -19.06
N LYS A 269 -5.04 -13.26 -18.69
CA LYS A 269 -5.84 -14.48 -18.46
C LYS A 269 -6.00 -15.32 -19.72
N ARG A 270 -6.18 -14.68 -20.89
CA ARG A 270 -6.36 -15.34 -22.19
C ARG A 270 -5.04 -15.81 -22.81
N ALA A 271 -3.91 -15.24 -22.40
CA ALA A 271 -2.61 -15.63 -22.92
C ALA A 271 -2.27 -17.09 -22.55
N PRO A 272 -1.77 -17.92 -23.49
CA PRO A 272 -1.38 -19.31 -23.25
C PRO A 272 -0.03 -19.42 -22.52
N ILE A 273 0.14 -18.62 -21.46
CA ILE A 273 1.37 -18.50 -20.68
C ILE A 273 1.09 -19.03 -19.27
N PRO A 274 1.96 -19.90 -18.72
CA PRO A 274 1.85 -20.36 -17.34
C PRO A 274 1.76 -19.19 -16.36
N VAL A 275 0.82 -19.25 -15.41
CA VAL A 275 0.53 -18.12 -14.49
C VAL A 275 1.76 -17.61 -13.75
N TRP A 276 2.69 -18.50 -13.39
CA TRP A 276 3.92 -18.16 -12.68
C TRP A 276 4.94 -17.40 -13.54
N LEU A 277 4.87 -17.47 -14.88
CA LEU A 277 5.79 -16.78 -15.78
C LEU A 277 5.27 -15.42 -16.25
N ARG A 278 3.96 -15.18 -16.15
CA ARG A 278 3.33 -13.93 -16.59
C ARG A 278 3.97 -12.68 -15.95
N PRO A 279 4.26 -12.64 -14.64
CA PRO A 279 4.86 -11.45 -14.03
C PRO A 279 6.26 -11.13 -14.55
N ALA A 280 7.04 -12.15 -14.97
CA ALA A 280 8.35 -11.93 -15.59
C ALA A 280 8.22 -11.20 -16.93
N ILE A 281 7.25 -11.63 -17.76
CA ILE A 281 6.99 -11.02 -19.07
C ILE A 281 6.40 -9.61 -18.90
N GLY A 282 5.49 -9.42 -17.93
CA GLY A 282 5.01 -8.10 -17.53
C GLY A 282 6.17 -7.19 -17.10
N GLY A 283 7.13 -7.73 -16.35
CA GLY A 283 8.37 -7.04 -15.97
C GLY A 283 9.21 -6.60 -17.17
N VAL A 284 9.40 -7.47 -18.19
CA VAL A 284 10.08 -7.07 -19.43
C VAL A 284 9.39 -5.86 -20.08
N CYS A 285 8.05 -5.87 -20.16
CA CYS A 285 7.29 -4.73 -20.71
C CYS A 285 7.54 -3.44 -19.91
N VAL A 286 7.53 -3.52 -18.58
CA VAL A 286 7.77 -2.37 -17.69
C VAL A 286 9.20 -1.85 -17.86
N GLY A 287 10.17 -2.74 -17.92
CA GLY A 287 11.57 -2.40 -18.14
C GLY A 287 11.80 -1.71 -19.49
N LEU A 288 11.14 -2.16 -20.56
CA LEU A 288 11.17 -1.49 -21.87
C LEU A 288 10.55 -0.08 -21.82
N ILE A 289 9.49 0.13 -21.04
CA ILE A 289 8.93 1.47 -20.80
C ILE A 289 9.93 2.33 -20.02
N GLY A 290 10.65 1.74 -19.05
CA GLY A 290 11.70 2.39 -18.28
C GLY A 290 12.85 2.93 -19.14
N LEU A 291 13.14 2.32 -20.29
CA LEU A 291 14.11 2.84 -21.26
C LEU A 291 13.65 4.14 -21.92
N ILE A 292 12.34 4.35 -22.06
CA ILE A 292 11.76 5.58 -22.62
C ILE A 292 11.74 6.66 -21.54
N THR A 293 11.24 6.31 -20.35
CA THR A 293 11.23 7.21 -19.20
C THR A 293 11.34 6.42 -17.90
N LEU A 294 12.46 6.63 -17.21
CA LEU A 294 12.71 6.02 -15.90
C LEU A 294 11.65 6.42 -14.87
N ARG A 295 11.04 7.61 -15.01
CA ARG A 295 9.99 8.10 -14.11
C ARG A 295 8.70 7.27 -14.18
N ALA A 296 8.54 6.39 -15.16
CA ALA A 296 7.37 5.49 -15.26
C ALA A 296 7.50 4.18 -14.48
N ILE A 297 8.69 3.82 -13.99
CA ILE A 297 8.92 2.58 -13.24
C ILE A 297 9.00 2.83 -11.72
N GLY A 298 8.87 1.76 -10.93
CA GLY A 298 8.88 1.84 -9.45
C GLY A 298 7.59 2.45 -8.84
N GLU A 299 7.71 2.96 -7.61
CA GLU A 299 6.59 3.57 -6.85
C GLU A 299 6.14 4.89 -7.48
N GLY A 300 7.13 5.68 -7.88
CA GLY A 300 6.89 6.88 -8.65
C GLY A 300 6.72 8.19 -7.89
N TYR A 301 6.98 8.21 -6.58
CA TYR A 301 6.95 9.43 -5.76
C TYR A 301 7.99 10.45 -6.21
N ASP A 302 9.18 10.03 -6.62
CA ASP A 302 10.23 10.92 -7.16
C ASP A 302 9.73 11.72 -8.37
N ALA A 303 8.86 11.11 -9.19
CA ALA A 303 8.27 11.80 -10.32
C ALA A 303 7.32 12.91 -9.87
N ILE A 304 6.56 12.71 -8.79
CA ILE A 304 5.68 13.72 -8.20
C ILE A 304 6.51 14.85 -7.60
N GLU A 305 7.54 14.53 -6.80
CA GLU A 305 8.42 15.53 -6.20
C GLU A 305 9.09 16.42 -7.26
N ALA A 306 9.66 15.81 -8.29
CA ALA A 306 10.28 16.59 -9.36
C ALA A 306 9.24 17.38 -10.18
N MET A 307 7.98 16.94 -10.29
CA MET A 307 6.91 17.73 -10.92
C MET A 307 6.41 18.90 -10.06
N LEU A 308 6.53 18.80 -8.73
CA LEU A 308 6.20 19.89 -7.80
C LEU A 308 7.34 20.91 -7.71
N ALA A 309 8.58 20.47 -7.87
CA ALA A 309 9.77 21.32 -7.82
C ALA A 309 10.03 22.06 -9.15
N GLU A 310 9.75 21.42 -10.28
CA GLU A 310 9.96 21.98 -11.62
C GLU A 310 8.66 22.57 -12.18
N THR A 311 8.75 23.39 -13.23
CA THR A 311 7.60 23.81 -14.07
C THR A 311 7.65 23.08 -15.43
N PRO A 312 7.43 21.74 -15.47
CA PRO A 312 7.55 20.97 -16.68
C PRO A 312 6.49 21.36 -17.72
N LEU A 313 6.84 21.23 -19.01
CA LEU A 313 5.89 21.38 -20.11
C LEU A 313 4.74 20.35 -19.98
N VAL A 314 3.51 20.73 -20.34
CA VAL A 314 2.33 19.86 -20.18
C VAL A 314 2.41 18.58 -21.02
N ALA A 315 2.96 18.64 -22.23
CA ALA A 315 3.04 17.51 -23.16
C ALA A 315 3.82 16.29 -22.62
N PRO A 316 5.06 16.42 -22.10
CA PRO A 316 5.78 15.29 -21.50
C PRO A 316 5.08 14.70 -20.26
N LEU A 317 4.25 15.48 -19.54
CA LEU A 317 3.48 14.96 -18.40
C LEU A 317 2.38 14.00 -18.85
N ILE A 318 1.68 14.34 -19.95
CA ILE A 318 0.66 13.44 -20.51
C ILE A 318 1.33 12.14 -20.99
N GLY A 319 2.48 12.25 -21.64
CA GLY A 319 3.27 11.08 -22.06
C GLY A 319 3.68 10.20 -20.87
N LEU A 320 4.17 10.82 -19.78
CA LEU A 320 4.53 10.12 -18.55
C LEU A 320 3.31 9.45 -17.88
N ALA A 321 2.17 10.14 -17.81
CA ALA A 321 0.93 9.60 -17.26
C ALA A 321 0.46 8.36 -18.05
N LEU A 322 0.48 8.44 -19.38
CA LEU A 322 0.16 7.28 -20.23
C LEU A 322 1.15 6.14 -20.04
N ALA A 323 2.46 6.44 -19.96
CA ALA A 323 3.49 5.44 -19.69
C ALA A 323 3.28 4.74 -18.34
N ARG A 324 2.92 5.48 -17.28
CA ARG A 324 2.56 4.95 -15.96
C ARG A 324 1.33 4.05 -16.00
N ILE A 325 0.27 4.47 -16.70
CA ILE A 325 -0.94 3.65 -16.87
C ILE A 325 -0.57 2.30 -17.51
N VAL A 326 0.22 2.31 -18.59
CA VAL A 326 0.63 1.08 -19.28
C VAL A 326 1.55 0.23 -18.41
N ALA A 327 2.56 0.83 -17.78
CA ALA A 327 3.50 0.12 -16.91
C ALA A 327 2.79 -0.55 -15.72
N THR A 328 1.85 0.15 -15.09
CA THR A 328 1.08 -0.39 -13.97
C THR A 328 0.14 -1.49 -14.43
N ALA A 329 -0.54 -1.29 -15.57
CA ALA A 329 -1.39 -2.31 -16.16
C ALA A 329 -0.59 -3.57 -16.53
N CYS A 330 0.63 -3.45 -17.05
CA CYS A 330 1.53 -4.58 -17.32
C CYS A 330 1.97 -5.27 -16.02
N THR A 331 2.35 -4.50 -15.00
CA THR A 331 2.81 -5.01 -13.70
C THR A 331 1.70 -5.78 -12.98
N LEU A 332 0.59 -5.12 -12.66
CA LEU A 332 -0.49 -5.71 -11.88
C LEU A 332 -1.34 -6.69 -12.70
N GLY A 333 -1.58 -6.38 -13.99
CA GLY A 333 -2.36 -7.23 -14.88
C GLY A 333 -1.70 -8.58 -15.16
N SER A 334 -0.35 -8.62 -15.19
CA SER A 334 0.41 -9.87 -15.36
C SER A 334 0.39 -10.76 -14.12
N GLY A 335 -0.10 -10.25 -12.99
CA GLY A 335 -0.20 -10.98 -11.73
C GLY A 335 0.97 -10.76 -10.78
N ALA A 336 1.80 -9.74 -10.98
CA ALA A 336 2.73 -9.30 -9.94
C ALA A 336 1.95 -8.74 -8.72
N THR A 337 2.60 -8.67 -7.57
CA THR A 337 1.99 -8.19 -6.32
C THR A 337 2.32 -6.73 -6.08
N GLY A 338 1.33 -5.91 -5.74
CA GLY A 338 1.52 -4.49 -5.50
C GLY A 338 0.21 -3.72 -5.38
N GLY A 339 0.30 -2.44 -5.06
CA GLY A 339 -0.82 -1.51 -4.97
C GLY A 339 -1.02 -0.71 -6.26
N ALA A 340 -2.26 -0.31 -6.49
CA ALA A 340 -2.63 0.56 -7.61
C ALA A 340 -2.68 2.05 -7.23
N PHE A 341 -2.41 2.39 -5.97
CA PHE A 341 -2.65 3.72 -5.38
C PHE A 341 -1.54 4.73 -5.72
N ALA A 342 -0.26 4.45 -5.45
CA ALA A 342 0.84 5.34 -5.86
C ALA A 342 0.88 5.67 -7.37
N PRO A 343 0.68 4.69 -8.29
CA PRO A 343 0.85 4.96 -9.72
C PRO A 343 -0.39 5.55 -10.43
N SER A 344 -1.55 5.63 -9.77
CA SER A 344 -2.79 6.17 -10.35
C SER A 344 -2.83 7.69 -10.30
#